data_AF-A0A1E4G166-F1
#
_entry.id   AF-A0A1E4G166-F1
#
_cell.length_a   1.000
_cell.length_b   1.000
_cell.length_c   1.000
_cell.angle_alpha   90.00
_cell.angle_beta   90.00
_cell.angle_gamma   90.00
#
_symmetry.space_group_name_H-M   'P 1'
#
loop_
_entity.id
_entity.type
_entity.pdbx_description
1 polymer ?
#
loop_
_entity_poly.entity_id
_entity_poly.type
_entity_poly.pdbx_seq_one_letter_code
_entity_poly.pdbx_strand_id
1 'polypeptide(L)'
;MNRAFRKRLQRLLDSPPAIEKGGLQETVDTLYREQYLRTLRILMNLTSENAGEVATELARSVHQAAEEARQAAARLYPQAVRDSQCRSGCSWCCYEQLQVHVLDAVAIAAQLKQPLIYSLEARRSDEVKRVFQPCPFLGPEQTCTVYEHRPLPCRAHHSVDVQRCREAVERQEPERQVPMHIRTYSFTGLPQEATLQVFEELGIDRRPVVLGAAVAALTVDFAGKAQDWLSGGNAFESCVVLTQG
;
A
#
# COMPACT_ATOMS: atom_id res chain seq x y z
N MET A 1 -18.06 3.89 17.28
CA MET A 1 -17.85 5.14 16.50
C MET A 1 -18.83 6.22 16.93
N ASN A 2 -18.42 7.49 16.90
CA ASN A 2 -19.30 8.60 17.26
C ASN A 2 -20.26 9.00 16.11
N ARG A 3 -21.33 9.73 16.45
CA ARG A 3 -22.35 10.22 15.50
C ARG A 3 -21.76 11.17 14.44
N ALA A 4 -20.72 11.93 14.79
CA ALA A 4 -20.09 12.88 13.89
C ALA A 4 -19.37 12.18 12.73
N PHE A 5 -18.67 11.07 12.99
CA PHE A 5 -18.01 10.24 11.99
C PHE A 5 -19.01 9.70 10.96
N ARG A 6 -20.12 9.10 11.42
CA ARG A 6 -21.17 8.60 10.52
C ARG A 6 -21.81 9.71 9.67
N LYS A 7 -22.03 10.89 10.26
CA LYS A 7 -22.54 12.06 9.51
C LYS A 7 -21.53 12.55 8.46
N ARG A 8 -20.22 12.46 8.74
CA ARG A 8 -19.16 12.83 7.79
C ARG A 8 -19.14 11.83 6.62
N LEU A 9 -19.12 10.53 6.91
CA LEU A 9 -19.24 9.47 5.89
C LEU A 9 -20.44 9.67 4.96
N GLN A 10 -21.64 9.89 5.52
CA GLN A 10 -22.84 10.07 4.71
C GLN A 10 -22.72 11.29 3.77
N ARG A 11 -22.18 12.40 4.24
CA ARG A 11 -21.95 13.59 3.39
C ARG A 11 -21.01 13.31 2.22
N LEU A 12 -19.96 12.53 2.44
CA LEU A 12 -19.01 12.16 1.38
C LEU A 12 -19.66 11.21 0.36
N LEU A 13 -20.49 10.28 0.82
CA LEU A 13 -21.29 9.41 -0.06
C LEU A 13 -22.28 10.19 -0.92
N ASP A 14 -22.88 11.23 -0.37
CA ASP A 14 -23.85 12.09 -1.06
C ASP A 14 -23.18 13.07 -2.04
N SER A 15 -21.86 13.23 -1.99
CA SER A 15 -21.09 14.16 -2.81
C SER A 15 -19.75 13.56 -3.27
N PRO A 16 -19.78 12.47 -4.05
CA PRO A 16 -18.56 11.82 -4.52
C PRO A 16 -17.80 12.69 -5.52
N PRO A 17 -16.49 12.42 -5.72
CA PRO A 17 -15.67 13.07 -6.75
C PRO A 17 -16.36 13.07 -8.13
N ALA A 18 -16.21 14.18 -8.86
CA ALA A 18 -16.72 14.30 -10.22
C ALA A 18 -15.96 13.38 -11.18
N ILE A 19 -16.59 13.03 -12.30
CA ILE A 19 -15.94 12.35 -13.43
C ILE A 19 -15.90 13.35 -14.57
N GLU A 20 -14.70 13.69 -15.04
CA GLU A 20 -14.51 14.42 -16.29
C GLU A 20 -14.71 13.48 -17.47
N LYS A 21 -15.50 13.91 -18.46
CA LYS A 21 -15.85 13.07 -19.61
C LYS A 21 -14.79 13.15 -20.70
N GLY A 22 -14.47 12.00 -21.29
CA GLY A 22 -13.62 11.86 -22.45
C GLY A 22 -12.20 11.40 -22.15
N GLY A 23 -11.70 10.52 -23.01
CA GLY A 23 -10.30 10.13 -23.07
C GLY A 23 -9.80 9.36 -21.84
N LEU A 24 -8.51 9.57 -21.53
CA LEU A 24 -7.83 8.90 -20.43
C LEU A 24 -8.34 9.37 -19.06
N GLN A 25 -8.72 10.65 -18.95
CA GLN A 25 -9.13 11.26 -17.69
C GLN A 25 -10.40 10.60 -17.15
N GLU A 26 -11.38 10.33 -18.01
CA GLU A 26 -12.60 9.62 -17.63
C GLU A 26 -12.31 8.24 -17.01
N THR A 27 -11.32 7.53 -17.54
CA THR A 27 -10.90 6.22 -16.98
C THR A 27 -10.27 6.39 -15.60
N VAL A 28 -9.39 7.38 -15.44
CA VAL A 28 -8.72 7.68 -14.15
C VAL A 28 -9.76 8.06 -13.10
N ASP A 29 -10.66 8.99 -13.42
CA ASP A 29 -11.69 9.46 -12.50
C ASP A 29 -12.69 8.37 -12.13
N THR A 30 -13.03 7.49 -13.08
CA THR A 30 -13.91 6.35 -12.83
C THR A 30 -13.29 5.39 -11.82
N LEU A 31 -12.05 4.93 -12.05
CA LEU A 31 -11.35 4.02 -11.14
C LEU A 31 -11.17 4.65 -9.74
N TYR A 32 -10.80 5.94 -9.70
CA TYR A 32 -10.65 6.68 -8.46
C TYR A 32 -11.96 6.77 -7.69
N ARG A 33 -13.04 7.22 -8.33
CA ARG A 33 -14.36 7.40 -7.70
C ARG A 33 -14.95 6.07 -7.25
N GLU A 34 -14.77 5.00 -8.02
CA GLU A 34 -15.24 3.66 -7.66
C GLU A 34 -14.60 3.18 -6.36
N GLN A 35 -13.27 3.29 -6.23
CA GLN A 35 -12.58 2.89 -5.00
C GLN A 35 -12.88 3.84 -3.83
N TYR A 36 -13.01 5.15 -4.10
CA TYR A 36 -13.43 6.14 -3.10
C TYR A 36 -14.79 5.76 -2.49
N LEU A 37 -15.79 5.48 -3.33
CA LEU A 37 -17.12 5.05 -2.89
C LEU A 37 -17.09 3.67 -2.20
N ARG A 38 -16.28 2.73 -2.70
CA ARG A 38 -16.09 1.41 -2.08
C ARG A 38 -15.55 1.54 -0.66
N THR A 39 -14.54 2.39 -0.47
CA THR A 39 -13.95 2.69 0.85
C THR A 39 -14.99 3.23 1.82
N LEU A 40 -15.78 4.23 1.40
CA LEU A 40 -16.83 4.81 2.23
C LEU A 40 -17.87 3.78 2.65
N ARG A 41 -18.31 2.92 1.72
CA ARG A 41 -19.30 1.86 1.99
C ARG A 41 -18.78 0.82 2.99
N ILE A 42 -17.52 0.40 2.86
CA ILE A 42 -16.89 -0.51 3.82
C ILE A 42 -16.83 0.15 5.21
N LEU A 43 -16.43 1.41 5.29
CA LEU A 43 -16.37 2.16 6.55
C LEU A 43 -17.73 2.42 7.20
N MET A 44 -18.84 2.35 6.47
CA MET A 44 -20.18 2.43 7.08
C MET A 44 -20.44 1.27 8.06
N ASN A 45 -19.81 0.12 7.83
CA ASN A 45 -19.97 -1.07 8.66
C ASN A 45 -19.06 -1.06 9.90
N LEU A 46 -18.19 -0.06 10.05
CA LEU A 46 -17.21 0.01 11.12
C LEU A 46 -17.86 0.16 12.50
N THR A 47 -17.49 -0.74 13.41
CA THR A 47 -17.77 -0.70 14.85
C THR A 47 -16.47 -0.91 15.62
N SER A 48 -16.51 -0.77 16.95
CA SER A 48 -15.35 -1.10 17.78
C SER A 48 -15.04 -2.60 17.80
N GLU A 49 -16.02 -3.44 17.51
CA GLU A 49 -15.91 -4.90 17.64
C GLU A 49 -15.41 -5.56 16.35
N ASN A 50 -15.61 -4.93 15.18
CA ASN A 50 -15.26 -5.50 13.88
C ASN A 50 -14.14 -4.75 13.14
N ALA A 51 -13.40 -3.87 13.81
CA ALA A 51 -12.41 -3.02 13.16
C ALA A 51 -11.33 -3.83 12.40
N GLY A 52 -10.93 -4.99 12.93
CA GLY A 52 -9.99 -5.89 12.24
C GLY A 52 -10.57 -6.46 10.93
N GLU A 53 -11.85 -6.86 10.93
CA GLU A 53 -12.54 -7.36 9.73
C GLU A 53 -12.66 -6.27 8.68
N VAL A 54 -13.06 -5.07 9.10
CA VAL A 54 -13.17 -3.88 8.23
C VAL A 54 -11.82 -3.48 7.67
N ALA A 55 -10.76 -3.47 8.47
CA ALA A 55 -9.40 -3.20 7.99
C ALA A 55 -8.96 -4.23 6.93
N THR A 56 -9.26 -5.51 7.15
CA THR A 56 -8.96 -6.59 6.21
C THR A 56 -9.75 -6.44 4.91
N GLU A 57 -11.04 -6.07 5.01
CA GLU A 57 -11.89 -5.81 3.86
C GLU A 57 -11.40 -4.61 3.05
N LEU A 58 -11.03 -3.51 3.71
CA LEU A 58 -10.41 -2.34 3.07
C LEU A 58 -9.14 -2.72 2.33
N ALA A 59 -8.22 -3.43 2.99
CA ALA A 59 -6.96 -3.88 2.40
C ALA A 59 -7.20 -4.74 1.15
N ARG A 60 -8.13 -5.71 1.23
CA ARG A 60 -8.54 -6.53 0.10
C ARG A 60 -9.13 -5.69 -1.03
N SER A 61 -9.98 -4.72 -0.71
CA SER A 61 -10.65 -3.86 -1.69
C SER A 61 -9.65 -3.01 -2.50
N VAL A 62 -8.61 -2.49 -1.83
CA VAL A 62 -7.53 -1.71 -2.45
C VAL A 62 -6.69 -2.62 -3.34
N HIS A 63 -6.31 -3.81 -2.88
CA HIS A 63 -5.52 -4.74 -3.69
C HIS A 63 -6.28 -5.20 -4.95
N GLN A 64 -7.58 -5.49 -4.81
CA GLN A 64 -8.45 -5.85 -5.93
C GLN A 64 -8.53 -4.71 -6.95
N ALA A 65 -8.81 -3.48 -6.49
CA ALA A 65 -8.89 -2.31 -7.36
C ALA A 65 -7.53 -1.97 -8.01
N ALA A 66 -6.42 -2.14 -7.29
CA ALA A 66 -5.08 -1.95 -7.83
C ALA A 66 -4.78 -2.94 -8.97
N GLU A 67 -5.23 -4.19 -8.84
CA GLU A 67 -5.12 -5.19 -9.91
C GLU A 67 -5.98 -4.83 -11.13
N GLU A 68 -7.21 -4.37 -10.92
CA GLU A 68 -8.09 -3.86 -11.99
C GLU A 68 -7.43 -2.67 -12.73
N ALA A 69 -6.86 -1.72 -11.98
CA ALA A 69 -6.17 -0.56 -12.52
C ALA A 69 -4.87 -0.95 -13.25
N ARG A 70 -4.12 -1.93 -12.74
CA ARG A 70 -2.94 -2.50 -13.39
C ARG A 70 -3.30 -3.15 -14.73
N GLN A 71 -4.40 -3.89 -14.79
CA GLN A 71 -4.89 -4.48 -16.04
C GLN A 71 -5.33 -3.41 -17.04
N ALA A 72 -5.97 -2.33 -16.59
CA ALA A 72 -6.29 -1.18 -17.43
C ALA A 72 -5.00 -0.52 -17.99
N ALA A 73 -4.01 -0.28 -17.12
CA ALA A 73 -2.72 0.26 -17.54
C ALA A 73 -1.99 -0.64 -18.52
N ALA A 74 -2.04 -1.96 -18.35
CA ALA A 74 -1.43 -2.91 -19.29
C ALA A 74 -2.05 -2.82 -20.71
N ARG A 75 -3.36 -2.53 -20.81
CA ARG A 75 -4.03 -2.30 -22.10
C ARG A 75 -3.64 -0.95 -22.72
N LEU A 76 -3.50 0.09 -21.90
CA LEU A 76 -3.16 1.45 -22.34
C LEU A 76 -1.67 1.60 -22.70
N TYR A 77 -0.81 0.88 -21.99
CA TYR A 77 0.64 0.93 -22.10
C TYR A 77 1.23 -0.48 -22.29
N PRO A 78 0.93 -1.18 -23.39
CA PRO A 78 1.39 -2.56 -23.59
C PRO A 78 2.92 -2.69 -23.64
N GLN A 79 3.63 -1.63 -24.05
CA GLN A 79 5.09 -1.54 -23.95
C GLN A 79 5.58 -1.70 -22.52
N ALA A 80 4.83 -1.20 -21.53
CA ALA A 80 5.21 -1.29 -20.14
C ALA A 80 5.28 -2.74 -19.62
N VAL A 81 4.44 -3.60 -20.19
CA VAL A 81 4.46 -5.04 -19.90
C VAL A 81 5.58 -5.71 -20.66
N ARG A 82 5.78 -5.37 -21.94
CA ARG A 82 6.81 -5.99 -22.79
C ARG A 82 8.24 -5.68 -22.34
N ASP A 83 8.49 -4.46 -21.90
CA ASP A 83 9.84 -3.98 -21.57
C ASP A 83 10.22 -4.31 -20.12
N SER A 84 9.27 -4.80 -19.31
CA SER A 84 9.52 -5.25 -17.94
C SER A 84 10.53 -6.40 -17.92
N GLN A 85 11.58 -6.24 -17.13
CA GLN A 85 12.57 -7.29 -16.88
C GLN A 85 12.32 -8.03 -15.56
N CYS A 86 11.17 -7.83 -14.92
CA CYS A 86 10.78 -8.58 -13.72
C CYS A 86 10.28 -9.98 -14.09
N ARG A 87 10.76 -11.01 -13.37
CA ARG A 87 10.31 -12.41 -13.51
C ARG A 87 10.32 -13.09 -12.15
N SER A 88 9.65 -14.23 -12.05
CA SER A 88 9.74 -15.07 -10.84
C SER A 88 11.21 -15.35 -10.50
N GLY A 89 11.56 -15.26 -9.22
CA GLY A 89 12.94 -15.38 -8.72
C GLY A 89 13.80 -14.11 -8.83
N CYS A 90 13.28 -13.01 -9.39
CA CYS A 90 13.95 -11.70 -9.30
C CYS A 90 13.60 -11.00 -7.98
N SER A 91 14.59 -10.82 -7.10
CA SER A 91 14.40 -10.32 -5.74
C SER A 91 15.15 -9.03 -5.41
N TRP A 92 15.72 -8.32 -6.39
CA TRP A 92 16.52 -7.12 -6.11
C TRP A 92 15.75 -6.05 -5.32
N CYS A 93 14.49 -5.78 -5.66
CA CYS A 93 13.65 -4.85 -4.87
C CYS A 93 13.28 -5.39 -3.48
N CYS A 94 13.46 -6.69 -3.21
CA CYS A 94 13.24 -7.26 -1.89
C CYS A 94 14.38 -6.95 -0.90
N TYR A 95 15.44 -6.27 -1.34
CA TYR A 95 16.48 -5.72 -0.44
C TYR A 95 16.22 -4.24 -0.15
N GLU A 96 15.01 -3.76 -0.39
CA GLU A 96 14.59 -2.39 -0.09
C GLU A 96 13.59 -2.39 1.06
N GLN A 97 13.80 -1.48 2.01
CA GLN A 97 12.83 -1.25 3.06
C GLN A 97 11.68 -0.41 2.53
N LEU A 98 10.49 -1.00 2.57
CA LEU A 98 9.30 -0.42 1.98
C LEU A 98 8.63 0.56 2.94
N GLN A 99 8.41 1.76 2.43
CA GLN A 99 7.54 2.77 3.01
C GLN A 99 6.17 2.59 2.35
N VAL A 100 5.18 2.18 3.15
CA VAL A 100 3.84 1.76 2.66
C VAL A 100 2.75 2.38 3.52
N HIS A 101 1.49 2.19 3.15
CA HIS A 101 0.38 2.58 4.04
C HIS A 101 -0.07 1.39 4.91
N VAL A 102 -0.73 1.68 6.03
CA VAL A 102 -1.14 0.65 7.00
C VAL A 102 -1.94 -0.48 6.36
N LEU A 103 -2.78 -0.20 5.35
CA LEU A 103 -3.55 -1.23 4.64
C LEU A 103 -2.67 -2.29 3.95
N ASP A 104 -1.50 -1.91 3.45
CA ASP A 104 -0.54 -2.85 2.86
C ASP A 104 -0.03 -3.84 3.93
N ALA A 105 0.23 -3.34 5.15
CA ALA A 105 0.65 -4.18 6.27
C ALA A 105 -0.50 -5.06 6.79
N VAL A 106 -1.73 -4.52 6.83
CA VAL A 106 -2.94 -5.27 7.21
C VAL A 106 -3.16 -6.47 6.28
N ALA A 107 -3.00 -6.27 4.96
CA ALA A 107 -3.17 -7.34 3.97
C ALA A 107 -2.27 -8.55 4.24
N ILE A 108 -1.03 -8.29 4.67
CA ILE A 108 -0.05 -9.33 5.00
C ILE A 108 -0.36 -9.92 6.38
N ALA A 109 -0.49 -9.08 7.40
CA ALA A 109 -0.65 -9.52 8.79
C ALA A 109 -1.89 -10.41 8.97
N ALA A 110 -3.00 -10.12 8.26
CA ALA A 110 -4.22 -10.91 8.32
C ALA A 110 -4.07 -12.36 7.83
N GLN A 111 -2.96 -12.69 7.15
CA GLN A 111 -2.69 -14.02 6.59
C GLN A 111 -1.58 -14.76 7.34
N LEU A 112 -0.84 -14.07 8.22
CA LEU A 112 0.22 -14.68 8.99
C LEU A 112 -0.36 -15.49 10.14
N LYS A 113 0.11 -16.73 10.28
CA LYS A 113 -0.27 -17.63 11.38
C LYS A 113 0.60 -17.46 12.63
N GLN A 114 1.74 -16.81 12.48
CA GLN A 114 2.72 -16.61 13.55
C GLN A 114 3.14 -15.14 13.56
N PRO A 115 3.47 -14.60 14.76
CA PRO A 115 4.01 -13.26 14.87
C PRO A 115 5.26 -13.06 14.02
N LEU A 116 5.34 -11.92 13.34
CA LEU A 116 6.56 -11.51 12.66
C LEU A 116 7.51 -10.88 13.68
N ILE A 117 8.68 -11.47 13.83
CA ILE A 117 9.79 -10.87 14.60
C ILE A 117 10.58 -9.98 13.64
N TYR A 118 10.35 -8.67 13.73
CA TYR A 118 11.04 -7.70 12.90
C TYR A 118 11.18 -6.37 13.64
N SER A 119 12.35 -5.74 13.53
CA SER A 119 12.59 -4.41 14.06
C SER A 119 13.50 -3.63 13.12
N LEU A 120 13.17 -2.37 12.88
CA LEU A 120 14.03 -1.43 12.18
C LEU A 120 14.04 -0.11 12.96
N GLU A 121 15.22 0.35 13.36
CA GLU A 121 15.36 1.61 14.10
C GLU A 121 15.23 2.84 13.19
N ALA A 122 15.61 2.72 11.92
CA ALA A 122 15.49 3.78 10.94
C ALA A 122 14.02 4.17 10.75
N ARG A 123 13.71 5.45 11.00
CA ARG A 123 12.34 5.99 10.84
C ARG A 123 12.28 7.15 9.88
N ARG A 124 13.38 7.84 9.61
CA ARG A 124 13.38 8.89 8.59
C ARG A 124 13.43 8.26 7.20
N SER A 125 12.71 8.84 6.24
CA SER A 125 12.66 8.29 4.88
C SER A 125 14.06 8.08 4.26
N ASP A 126 14.99 9.00 4.50
CA ASP A 126 16.37 8.89 4.00
C ASP A 126 17.21 7.81 4.71
N GLU A 127 16.91 7.52 5.97
CA GLU A 127 17.54 6.42 6.71
C GLU A 127 16.98 5.07 6.26
N VAL A 128 15.66 4.95 6.14
CA VAL A 128 14.98 3.73 5.67
C VAL A 128 15.50 3.32 4.29
N LYS A 129 15.66 4.30 3.38
CA LYS A 129 16.23 4.06 2.05
C LYS A 129 17.67 3.53 2.07
N ARG A 130 18.46 3.78 3.12
CA ARG A 130 19.84 3.28 3.24
C ARG A 130 19.95 1.85 3.75
N VAL A 131 18.83 1.21 4.08
CA VAL A 131 18.82 -0.15 4.62
C VAL A 131 18.65 -1.15 3.48
N PHE A 132 19.59 -2.08 3.37
CA PHE A 132 19.65 -3.13 2.33
C PHE A 132 19.42 -4.55 2.86
N GLN A 133 18.76 -4.66 4.02
CA GLN A 133 18.42 -5.96 4.60
C GLN A 133 17.34 -6.65 3.76
N PRO A 134 17.39 -7.99 3.62
CA PRO A 134 16.33 -8.74 2.96
C PRO A 134 14.98 -8.46 3.61
N CYS A 135 13.94 -8.32 2.77
CA CYS A 135 12.56 -8.28 3.20
C CYS A 135 12.25 -9.51 4.06
N PRO A 136 11.56 -9.37 5.21
CA PRO A 136 11.23 -10.50 6.08
C PRO A 136 10.33 -11.56 5.42
N PHE A 137 9.75 -11.25 4.25
CA PHE A 137 8.92 -12.18 3.46
C PHE A 137 9.66 -12.77 2.26
N LEU A 138 10.97 -12.56 2.14
CA LEU A 138 11.80 -13.19 1.11
C LEU A 138 12.13 -14.63 1.53
N GLY A 139 11.64 -15.59 0.75
CA GLY A 139 11.85 -17.02 0.98
C GLY A 139 13.18 -17.57 0.43
N PRO A 140 13.47 -18.85 0.70
CA PRO A 140 14.76 -19.49 0.41
C PRO A 140 15.11 -19.56 -1.10
N GLU A 141 14.13 -19.44 -1.99
CA GLU A 141 14.32 -19.46 -3.46
C GLU A 141 14.28 -18.06 -4.10
N GLN A 142 14.52 -17.00 -3.32
CA GLN A 142 14.37 -15.62 -3.78
C GLN A 142 12.92 -15.30 -4.22
N THR A 143 11.95 -16.00 -3.64
CA THR A 143 10.51 -15.86 -3.91
C THR A 143 9.78 -15.27 -2.71
N CYS A 144 8.75 -14.46 -2.97
CA CYS A 144 7.98 -13.84 -1.89
C CYS A 144 7.02 -14.85 -1.26
N THR A 145 7.10 -15.05 0.06
CA THR A 145 6.21 -15.98 0.78
C THR A 145 4.79 -15.44 0.95
N VAL A 146 4.58 -14.14 0.70
CA VAL A 146 3.27 -13.46 0.75
C VAL A 146 2.89 -12.86 -0.60
N TYR A 147 3.27 -13.52 -1.71
CA TYR A 147 3.16 -12.99 -3.08
C TYR A 147 1.76 -12.42 -3.41
N GLU A 148 0.69 -13.13 -3.02
CA GLU A 148 -0.71 -12.74 -3.24
C GLU A 148 -1.15 -11.55 -2.40
N HIS A 149 -0.40 -11.19 -1.35
CA HIS A 149 -0.67 -10.10 -0.42
C HIS A 149 0.40 -9.01 -0.48
N ARG A 150 1.26 -9.01 -1.51
CA ARG A 150 2.28 -7.99 -1.70
C ARG A 150 1.70 -6.58 -1.61
N PRO A 151 2.44 -5.64 -0.99
CA PRO A 151 2.02 -4.25 -0.86
C PRO A 151 2.00 -3.56 -2.23
N LEU A 152 1.31 -2.42 -2.32
CA LEU A 152 1.18 -1.68 -3.58
C LEU A 152 2.53 -1.39 -4.27
N PRO A 153 3.59 -0.89 -3.60
CA PRO A 153 4.86 -0.64 -4.27
C PRO A 153 5.43 -1.90 -4.94
N CYS A 154 5.29 -3.07 -4.31
CA CYS A 154 5.72 -4.34 -4.90
C CYS A 154 4.87 -4.82 -6.08
N ARG A 155 3.59 -4.42 -6.16
CA ARG A 155 2.71 -4.76 -7.29
C ARG A 155 2.86 -3.81 -8.47
N ALA A 156 3.14 -2.55 -8.17
CA ALA A 156 3.17 -1.47 -9.15
C ALA A 156 4.56 -1.30 -9.75
N HIS A 157 5.63 -1.54 -8.98
CA HIS A 157 7.00 -1.36 -9.43
C HIS A 157 7.46 -2.55 -10.29
N HIS A 158 7.60 -2.29 -11.59
CA HIS A 158 8.23 -3.21 -12.54
C HIS A 158 9.38 -2.48 -13.23
N SER A 159 10.60 -2.96 -12.98
CA SER A 159 11.81 -2.42 -13.57
C SER A 159 11.97 -2.86 -15.02
N VAL A 160 12.54 -1.98 -15.84
CA VAL A 160 12.95 -2.29 -17.22
C VAL A 160 14.45 -2.57 -17.35
N ASP A 161 15.17 -2.56 -16.22
CA ASP A 161 16.62 -2.77 -16.18
C ASP A 161 17.03 -3.54 -14.91
N VAL A 162 17.22 -4.84 -15.05
CA VAL A 162 17.65 -5.71 -13.96
C VAL A 162 19.10 -5.46 -13.55
N GLN A 163 19.97 -5.03 -14.47
CA GLN A 163 21.36 -4.73 -14.12
C GLN A 163 21.41 -3.53 -13.21
N ARG A 164 20.63 -2.48 -13.50
CA ARG A 164 20.51 -1.32 -12.63
C ARG A 164 19.97 -1.67 -11.24
N CYS A 165 18.97 -2.57 -11.16
CA CYS A 165 18.45 -3.07 -9.88
C CYS A 165 19.55 -3.76 -9.07
N ARG A 166 20.32 -4.64 -9.72
CA ARG A 166 21.44 -5.34 -9.12
C ARG A 166 22.49 -4.37 -8.59
N GLU A 167 22.92 -3.43 -9.42
CA GLU A 167 23.93 -2.43 -9.06
C GLU A 167 23.48 -1.58 -7.87
N ALA A 168 22.21 -1.13 -7.86
CA ALA A 168 21.64 -0.37 -6.74
C ALA A 168 21.77 -1.12 -5.42
N VAL A 169 21.50 -2.44 -5.42
CA VAL A 169 21.59 -3.28 -4.22
C VAL A 169 23.04 -3.58 -3.85
N GLU A 170 23.86 -4.03 -4.80
CA GLU A 170 25.26 -4.41 -4.56
C GLU A 170 26.11 -3.22 -4.09
N ARG A 171 25.85 -2.02 -4.63
CA ARG A 171 26.53 -0.77 -4.23
C ARG A 171 25.84 -0.03 -3.09
N GLN A 172 24.72 -0.55 -2.59
CA GLN A 172 23.92 0.06 -1.53
C GLN A 172 23.56 1.53 -1.79
N GLU A 173 23.11 1.85 -3.01
CA GLU A 173 22.81 3.21 -3.44
C GLU A 173 21.47 3.70 -2.86
N PRO A 174 21.42 4.76 -2.03
CA PRO A 174 20.19 5.11 -1.31
C PRO A 174 19.01 5.52 -2.20
N GLU A 175 19.27 6.26 -3.29
CA GLU A 175 18.21 6.74 -4.19
C GLU A 175 17.86 5.76 -5.33
N ARG A 176 18.63 4.67 -5.46
CA ARG A 176 18.49 3.49 -6.37
C ARG A 176 18.18 3.71 -7.87
N GLN A 177 17.76 4.90 -8.31
CA GLN A 177 17.39 5.32 -9.68
C GLN A 177 17.12 4.15 -10.64
N VAL A 178 16.15 3.30 -10.29
CA VAL A 178 15.77 2.12 -11.07
C VAL A 178 14.70 2.56 -12.07
N PRO A 179 14.91 2.38 -13.38
CA PRO A 179 13.94 2.80 -14.38
C PRO A 179 12.71 1.88 -14.37
N MET A 180 11.54 2.48 -14.50
CA MET A 180 10.24 1.82 -14.46
C MET A 180 9.22 2.63 -15.27
N HIS A 181 8.13 1.99 -15.68
CA HIS A 181 7.04 2.70 -16.37
C HIS A 181 6.16 3.47 -15.40
N ILE A 182 6.48 4.76 -15.19
CA ILE A 182 5.81 5.62 -14.22
C ILE A 182 4.29 5.66 -14.38
N ARG A 183 3.77 5.68 -15.63
CA ARG A 183 2.32 5.72 -15.87
C ARG A 183 1.63 4.45 -15.36
N THR A 184 2.22 3.29 -15.60
CA THR A 184 1.67 2.01 -15.12
C THR A 184 1.72 1.94 -13.59
N TYR A 185 2.79 2.44 -12.98
CA TYR A 185 2.89 2.54 -11.53
C TYR A 185 1.82 3.47 -10.95
N SER A 186 1.68 4.68 -11.49
CA SER A 186 0.68 5.65 -11.05
C SER A 186 -0.73 5.10 -11.20
N PHE A 187 -1.06 4.48 -12.34
CA PHE A 187 -2.36 3.84 -12.53
C PHE A 187 -2.65 2.76 -11.49
N THR A 188 -1.68 1.88 -11.24
CA THR A 188 -1.83 0.81 -10.25
C THR A 188 -2.06 1.37 -8.84
N GLY A 189 -1.50 2.54 -8.53
CA GLY A 189 -1.66 3.21 -7.23
C GLY A 189 -2.89 4.10 -7.05
N LEU A 190 -3.60 4.47 -8.13
CA LEU A 190 -4.80 5.32 -8.07
C LEU A 190 -5.83 4.86 -7.00
N PRO A 191 -6.13 3.56 -6.86
CA PRO A 191 -7.11 3.12 -5.86
C PRO A 191 -6.64 3.29 -4.41
N GLN A 192 -5.33 3.17 -4.15
CA GLN A 192 -4.79 3.47 -2.84
C GLN A 192 -4.94 4.97 -2.54
N GLU A 193 -4.59 5.84 -3.49
CA GLU A 193 -4.78 7.29 -3.33
C GLU A 193 -6.23 7.67 -3.06
N ALA A 194 -7.20 7.05 -3.75
CA ALA A 194 -8.62 7.26 -3.49
C ALA A 194 -9.02 6.88 -2.05
N THR A 195 -8.45 5.81 -1.53
CA THR A 195 -8.69 5.35 -0.15
C THR A 195 -8.03 6.28 0.87
N LEU A 196 -6.81 6.74 0.60
CA LEU A 196 -6.08 7.68 1.46
C LEU A 196 -6.75 9.05 1.52
N GLN A 197 -7.38 9.49 0.43
CA GLN A 197 -8.19 10.71 0.42
C GLN A 197 -9.39 10.57 1.37
N VAL A 198 -10.09 9.44 1.36
CA VAL A 198 -11.17 9.18 2.33
C VAL A 198 -10.63 9.19 3.77
N PHE A 199 -9.45 8.63 4.00
CA PHE A 199 -8.83 8.64 5.33
C PHE A 199 -8.51 10.06 5.82
N GLU A 200 -7.90 10.89 4.97
CA GLU A 200 -7.69 12.32 5.26
C GLU A 200 -9.03 13.03 5.59
N GLU A 201 -10.05 12.79 4.76
CA GLU A 201 -11.39 13.33 4.94
C GLU A 201 -12.15 12.74 6.12
N LEU A 202 -11.61 11.76 6.84
CA LEU A 202 -12.21 11.22 8.05
C LEU A 202 -11.32 11.41 9.29
N GLY A 203 -10.10 11.92 9.10
CA GLY A 203 -9.09 12.04 10.16
C GLY A 203 -8.50 10.69 10.58
N ILE A 204 -8.50 9.70 9.68
CA ILE A 204 -7.79 8.44 9.87
C ILE A 204 -6.35 8.66 9.42
N ASP A 205 -5.38 8.22 10.22
CA ASP A 205 -3.96 8.40 9.91
C ASP A 205 -3.60 7.69 8.60
N ARG A 206 -3.02 8.45 7.67
CA ARG A 206 -2.56 7.97 6.37
C ARG A 206 -1.05 8.07 6.18
N ARG A 207 -0.30 8.43 7.23
CA ARG A 207 1.16 8.55 7.15
C ARG A 207 1.77 7.21 6.72
N PRO A 208 2.84 7.22 5.90
CA PRO A 208 3.53 6.00 5.54
C PRO A 208 4.18 5.36 6.77
N VAL A 209 4.30 4.04 6.76
CA VAL A 209 4.91 3.20 7.78
C VAL A 209 5.97 2.30 7.16
N VAL A 210 6.95 1.87 7.96
CA VAL A 210 7.88 0.82 7.55
C VAL A 210 7.15 -0.52 7.54
N LEU A 211 7.07 -1.18 6.38
CA LEU A 211 6.24 -2.38 6.19
C LEU A 211 6.50 -3.46 7.25
N GLY A 212 7.76 -3.88 7.43
CA GLY A 212 8.09 -4.97 8.33
C GLY A 212 7.72 -4.65 9.79
N ALA A 213 7.94 -3.41 10.23
CA ALA A 213 7.62 -2.98 11.59
C ALA A 213 6.09 -2.88 11.81
N ALA A 214 5.35 -2.39 10.82
CA ALA A 214 3.90 -2.33 10.88
C ALA A 214 3.26 -3.73 10.91
N VAL A 215 3.76 -4.67 10.09
CA VAL A 215 3.31 -6.07 10.12
C VAL A 215 3.62 -6.71 11.47
N ALA A 216 4.85 -6.52 12.00
CA ALA A 216 5.21 -7.02 13.32
C ALA A 216 4.24 -6.51 14.40
N ALA A 217 3.94 -5.21 14.41
CA ALA A 217 2.99 -4.61 15.35
C ALA A 217 1.57 -5.20 15.21
N LEU A 218 1.07 -5.38 13.98
CA LEU A 218 -0.23 -5.98 13.71
C LEU A 218 -0.32 -7.45 14.15
N THR A 219 0.77 -8.21 14.04
CA THR A 219 0.74 -9.63 14.43
C THR A 219 0.75 -9.86 15.95
N VAL A 220 1.04 -8.82 16.75
CA VAL A 220 0.95 -8.88 18.22
C VAL A 220 -0.48 -8.68 18.70
N ASP A 221 -1.20 -7.69 18.16
CA ASP A 221 -2.59 -7.38 18.51
C ASP A 221 -3.33 -6.80 17.30
N PHE A 222 -3.76 -7.67 16.40
CA PHE A 222 -4.36 -7.25 15.13
C PHE A 222 -5.64 -6.43 15.36
N ALA A 223 -6.53 -6.92 16.22
CA ALA A 223 -7.83 -6.31 16.47
C ALA A 223 -7.69 -4.95 17.18
N GLY A 224 -6.87 -4.86 18.23
CA GLY A 224 -6.64 -3.62 18.96
C GLY A 224 -5.93 -2.57 18.11
N LYS A 225 -4.90 -2.96 17.34
CA LYS A 225 -4.20 -2.04 16.43
C LYS A 225 -5.12 -1.50 15.32
N ALA A 226 -5.92 -2.36 14.71
CA ALA A 226 -6.89 -1.93 13.70
C ALA A 226 -7.97 -1.02 14.29
N GLN A 227 -8.47 -1.34 15.48
CA GLN A 227 -9.48 -0.54 16.17
C GLN A 227 -8.97 0.85 16.53
N ASP A 228 -7.79 0.94 17.15
CA ASP A 228 -7.17 2.21 17.52
C ASP A 228 -6.96 3.07 16.27
N TRP A 229 -6.30 2.53 15.23
CA TRP A 229 -6.01 3.24 13.99
C TRP A 229 -7.26 3.75 13.25
N LEU A 230 -8.25 2.88 12.99
CA LEU A 230 -9.48 3.28 12.29
C LEU A 230 -10.34 4.25 13.10
N SER A 231 -10.11 4.37 14.41
CA SER A 231 -10.78 5.34 15.27
C SER A 231 -10.07 6.70 15.36
N GLY A 232 -8.96 6.88 14.63
CA GLY A 232 -8.13 8.10 14.66
C GLY A 232 -7.04 8.09 15.74
N GLY A 233 -6.73 6.91 16.29
CA GLY A 233 -5.62 6.71 17.22
C GLY A 233 -4.26 6.70 16.52
N ASN A 234 -3.23 6.27 17.26
CA ASN A 234 -1.82 6.35 16.87
C ASN A 234 -1.08 5.01 17.03
N ALA A 235 -1.79 3.89 16.85
CA ALA A 235 -1.32 2.52 17.03
C ALA A 235 0.01 2.20 16.32
N PHE A 236 0.31 2.94 15.26
CA PHE A 236 1.47 2.79 14.38
C PHE A 236 2.54 3.88 14.54
N GLU A 237 2.43 4.78 15.53
CA GLU A 237 3.38 5.88 15.74
C GLU A 237 4.84 5.41 15.88
N SER A 238 5.04 4.20 16.42
CA SER A 238 6.38 3.61 16.54
C SER A 238 7.00 3.25 15.18
N CYS A 239 6.20 3.00 14.14
CA CYS A 239 6.66 2.58 12.82
C CYS A 239 6.33 3.56 11.68
N VAL A 240 5.76 4.73 11.99
CA VAL A 240 5.56 5.81 11.01
C VAL A 240 6.91 6.26 10.45
N VAL A 241 6.95 6.46 9.14
CA VAL A 241 8.07 7.06 8.43
C VAL A 241 7.97 8.57 8.56
N LEU A 242 9.02 9.16 9.11
CA LEU A 242 9.14 10.59 9.31
C LEU A 242 9.62 11.22 8.00
N THR A 243 8.82 12.13 7.44
CA THR A 243 9.29 13.06 6.41
C THR A 243 10.22 14.08 7.06
N GLN A 244 11.22 14.57 6.33
CA GLN A 244 12.06 15.65 6.85
C GLN A 244 11.15 16.84 7.21
N GLY A 245 11.30 17.35 8.43
CA GLY A 245 10.67 18.59 8.87
C GLY A 245 11.36 19.81 8.28
#